data_AF-A0A6V2LW80-F1
#
_entry.id   AF-A0A6V2LW80-F1
#
_cell.length_a   1.000
_cell.length_b   1.000
_cell.length_c   1.000
_cell.angle_alpha   90.00
_cell.angle_beta   90.00
_cell.angle_gamma   90.00
#
_symmetry.space_group_name_H-M   'P 1'
#
loop_
_entity.id
_entity.type
_entity.pdbx_description
1 polymer ?
#
loop_
_entity_poly.entity_id
_entity_poly.type
_entity_poly.pdbx_seq_one_letter_code
_entity_poly.pdbx_strand_id
1 'polypeptide(L)'
;KVLINCAHWTMVAETDPLLRSRGQAPTISFDDMLPFQGLRGVCAMAIFLGHQTDIFLASPFHGQSVVVGLEYLQAVSLFFLLSGIPLVRLYSTPKKVNDWAGTVDFWRKRAARLAPMYYLTLVLNLVAVVLSVEKLDVSATLESFFGCAFLLQTWVPSFINIGGVLWQVATFAYGYALFPFLSRRLERWSDGVLGFGIAGLWLFSAALWAAILALCPPGPSQDLALLIWHVHCVSRLPQIIAGVLLGALVERWREEPHLNRNRWAIVTDLLSLFLLATAVQAPVRQWMNGTSARLDDSIGMEAVFLPLHALWLAGMVLAYRPEEPERVCCTRVVLSARLLLALGDISLVLYCVHIPVLFAYSMVFAYVTTGDWHLAPTIADYDLRVKAPCWHAPFQWILVLAVSFLVARWFEAPMRKWLSAAGPKSATHSAVEPAPRAAPTQQFGGQAV
;
A
#
# COMPACT_ATOMS: atom_id res chain seq x y z
N LYS A 1 15.60 14.47 21.53
CA LYS A 1 16.21 15.47 20.62
C LYS A 1 17.10 14.85 19.52
N VAL A 2 17.67 13.65 19.70
CA VAL A 2 18.38 12.91 18.61
C VAL A 2 17.42 12.11 17.69
N LEU A 3 16.18 11.84 18.13
CA LEU A 3 15.09 11.30 17.29
C LEU A 3 14.34 12.37 16.44
N ILE A 4 14.76 13.64 16.47
CA ILE A 4 13.93 14.77 16.01
C ILE A 4 14.29 15.30 14.60
N ASN A 5 15.42 14.91 14.01
CA ASN A 5 15.89 15.50 12.74
C ASN A 5 15.92 14.57 11.51
N CYS A 6 15.29 13.39 11.54
CA CYS A 6 15.44 12.40 10.45
C CYS A 6 14.16 11.98 9.70
N ALA A 7 12.98 12.50 10.02
CA ALA A 7 11.71 12.01 9.44
C ALA A 7 10.99 13.07 8.59
N HIS A 8 11.68 13.72 7.65
CA HIS A 8 11.09 14.74 6.78
C HIS A 8 11.08 14.37 5.28
N TRP A 9 11.21 13.07 4.94
CA TRP A 9 11.73 12.68 3.62
C TRP A 9 10.83 11.84 2.69
N THR A 10 9.53 11.64 2.96
CA THR A 10 8.77 10.68 2.10
C THR A 10 7.40 11.06 1.55
N MET A 11 6.87 12.26 1.79
CA MET A 11 5.85 12.88 0.91
C MET A 11 5.98 14.41 0.74
N VAL A 12 7.01 15.02 1.33
CA VAL A 12 7.39 16.37 0.93
C VAL A 12 8.06 16.23 -0.43
N ALA A 13 7.29 16.50 -1.49
CA ALA A 13 7.86 16.79 -2.80
C ALA A 13 9.12 17.64 -2.60
N GLU A 14 10.21 17.31 -3.29
CA GLU A 14 11.36 18.20 -3.45
C GLU A 14 10.82 19.57 -3.90
N THR A 15 10.54 20.42 -2.92
CA THR A 15 10.15 21.79 -3.13
C THR A 15 11.49 22.49 -3.18
N ASP A 16 11.98 22.64 -4.41
CA ASP A 16 13.17 23.42 -4.69
C ASP A 16 13.09 24.74 -3.91
N PRO A 17 14.01 25.00 -2.95
CA PRO A 17 13.98 26.20 -2.12
C PRO A 17 13.96 27.50 -2.94
N LEU A 18 14.42 27.45 -4.20
CA LEU A 18 14.47 28.60 -5.10
C LEU A 18 13.09 29.00 -5.64
N LEU A 19 12.10 28.10 -5.66
CA LEU A 19 10.75 28.40 -6.16
C LEU A 19 9.89 29.25 -5.20
N ARG A 20 10.28 29.40 -3.92
CA ARG A 20 9.57 30.28 -2.97
C ARG A 20 9.75 31.78 -3.23
N SER A 21 10.76 32.18 -4.00
CA SER A 21 11.11 33.60 -4.19
C SER A 21 10.34 34.30 -5.31
N ARG A 22 9.57 33.59 -6.13
CA ARG A 22 8.99 34.13 -7.38
C ARG A 22 7.46 34.15 -7.40
N GLY A 23 6.76 34.60 -6.34
CA GLY A 23 5.33 34.97 -6.39
C GLY A 23 4.41 34.13 -7.31
N GLN A 24 4.59 32.80 -7.36
CA GLN A 24 4.06 31.94 -8.40
C GLN A 24 3.18 30.85 -7.79
N ALA A 25 1.93 30.82 -8.28
CA ALA A 25 0.93 29.74 -8.20
C ALA A 25 0.60 29.18 -6.80
N PRO A 26 -0.65 28.75 -6.55
CA PRO A 26 -0.97 28.05 -5.32
C PRO A 26 -0.07 26.81 -5.20
N THR A 27 0.84 26.82 -4.23
CA THR A 27 1.62 25.63 -3.89
C THR A 27 0.63 24.57 -3.45
N ILE A 28 0.61 23.43 -4.16
CA ILE A 28 -0.15 22.26 -3.73
C ILE A 28 0.36 21.88 -2.33
N SER A 29 -0.42 22.23 -1.29
CA SER A 29 -0.19 21.73 0.06
C SER A 29 -0.49 20.23 0.05
N PHE A 30 0.49 19.43 0.47
CA PHE A 30 0.41 17.97 0.61
C PHE A 30 -0.11 17.55 1.99
N ASP A 31 -0.54 18.51 2.80
CA ASP A 31 -1.02 18.27 4.16
C ASP A 31 -2.35 17.48 4.17
N ASP A 32 -3.07 17.50 3.05
CA ASP A 32 -4.25 16.68 2.82
C ASP A 32 -3.95 15.18 2.75
N MET A 33 -2.72 14.80 2.37
CA MET A 33 -2.28 13.41 2.17
C MET A 33 -1.58 12.79 3.39
N LEU A 34 -1.28 13.57 4.43
CA LEU A 34 -0.64 13.05 5.66
C LEU A 34 -1.40 11.87 6.30
N PRO A 35 -2.75 11.87 6.40
CA PRO A 35 -3.49 10.73 6.93
C PRO A 35 -3.23 9.43 6.16
N PHE A 36 -3.02 9.49 4.85
CA PHE A 36 -2.75 8.29 4.04
C PHE A 36 -1.36 7.73 4.32
N GLN A 37 -0.39 8.58 4.64
CA GLN A 37 0.92 8.11 5.08
C GLN A 37 0.80 7.36 6.40
N GLY A 38 0.14 7.95 7.40
CA GLY A 38 -0.10 7.26 8.67
C GLY A 38 -0.87 5.96 8.51
N LEU A 39 -1.92 5.96 7.67
CA LEU A 39 -2.70 4.77 7.38
C LEU A 39 -1.87 3.65 6.74
N ARG A 40 -0.92 3.97 5.84
CA ARG A 40 0.03 2.95 5.34
C ARG A 40 0.87 2.35 6.45
N GLY A 41 1.27 3.14 7.44
CA GLY A 41 1.96 2.64 8.64
C GLY A 41 1.10 1.68 9.45
N VAL A 42 -0.16 2.06 9.68
CA VAL A 42 -1.18 1.22 10.34
C VAL A 42 -1.39 -0.09 9.57
N CYS A 43 -1.58 -0.04 8.25
CA CYS A 43 -1.77 -1.23 7.43
C CYS A 43 -0.53 -2.14 7.43
N ALA A 44 0.69 -1.60 7.33
CA ALA A 44 1.91 -2.41 7.40
C ALA A 44 2.06 -3.10 8.75
N MET A 45 1.74 -2.39 9.84
CA MET A 45 1.73 -2.97 11.18
C MET A 45 0.67 -4.05 11.33
N ALA A 46 -0.56 -3.83 10.84
CA ALA A 46 -1.62 -4.83 10.88
C ALA A 46 -1.21 -6.13 10.15
N ILE A 47 -0.58 -6.01 8.97
CA ILE A 47 -0.05 -7.16 8.21
C ILE A 47 1.07 -7.88 8.94
N PHE A 48 2.02 -7.14 9.51
CA PHE A 48 3.08 -7.74 10.30
C PHE A 48 2.51 -8.54 11.49
N LEU A 49 1.61 -7.93 12.26
CA LEU A 49 0.99 -8.56 13.44
C LEU A 49 0.09 -9.75 13.06
N GLY A 50 -0.59 -9.67 11.92
CA GLY A 50 -1.36 -10.77 11.34
C GLY A 50 -0.48 -11.99 11.08
N HIS A 51 0.59 -11.83 10.29
CA HIS A 51 1.52 -12.94 10.02
C HIS A 51 2.22 -13.45 11.28
N GLN A 52 2.60 -12.56 12.19
CA GLN A 52 3.21 -12.95 13.46
C GLN A 52 2.32 -13.92 14.25
N THR A 53 1.03 -13.61 14.36
CA THR A 53 0.06 -14.40 15.13
C THR A 53 -0.45 -15.63 14.38
N ASP A 54 -0.52 -15.59 13.04
CA ASP A 54 -0.88 -16.75 12.22
C ASP A 54 0.25 -17.79 12.15
N ILE A 55 1.49 -17.34 11.95
CA ILE A 55 2.59 -18.22 11.53
C ILE A 55 3.60 -18.47 12.66
N PHE A 56 3.98 -17.44 13.42
CA PHE A 56 5.19 -17.50 14.26
C PHE A 56 4.93 -17.64 15.76
N LEU A 57 3.71 -17.38 16.22
CA LEU A 57 3.35 -17.44 17.64
C LEU A 57 2.34 -18.55 17.93
N ALA A 58 2.53 -19.20 19.07
CA ALA A 58 1.48 -19.98 19.72
C ALA A 58 0.53 -19.00 20.41
N SER A 59 -0.40 -18.46 19.63
CA SER A 59 -1.39 -17.46 20.06
C SER A 59 -2.80 -18.05 20.02
N PRO A 60 -3.65 -17.81 21.04
CA PRO A 60 -5.07 -18.14 20.95
C PRO A 60 -5.83 -17.21 19.96
N PHE A 61 -5.19 -16.12 19.53
CA PHE A 61 -5.73 -15.15 18.57
C PHE A 61 -4.89 -15.25 17.29
N HIS A 62 -5.34 -16.03 16.29
CA HIS A 62 -4.59 -16.21 15.04
C HIS A 62 -4.97 -15.10 14.05
N GLY A 63 -3.96 -14.52 13.41
CA GLY A 63 -4.13 -13.59 12.29
C GLY A 63 -4.74 -12.27 12.68
N GLN A 64 -4.45 -11.81 13.90
CA GLN A 64 -5.03 -10.59 14.44
C GLN A 64 -3.99 -9.61 14.90
N SER A 65 -4.25 -8.37 14.52
CA SER A 65 -3.68 -7.20 15.17
C SER A 65 -4.73 -6.59 16.10
N VAL A 66 -5.10 -7.29 17.19
CA VAL A 66 -6.05 -6.72 18.19
C VAL A 66 -5.60 -5.32 18.63
N VAL A 67 -4.29 -5.08 18.61
CA VAL A 67 -3.64 -3.80 18.92
C VAL A 67 -3.93 -2.69 17.90
N VAL A 68 -4.14 -3.02 16.62
CA VAL A 68 -4.28 -2.04 15.53
C VAL A 68 -5.74 -1.90 15.08
N GLY A 69 -6.62 -2.82 15.49
CA GLY A 69 -8.05 -2.69 15.19
C GLY A 69 -8.35 -2.71 13.69
N LEU A 70 -7.54 -3.46 12.94
CA LEU A 70 -7.69 -3.70 11.51
C LEU A 70 -7.34 -5.16 11.22
N GLU A 71 -8.25 -5.87 10.57
CA GLU A 71 -7.96 -7.22 10.08
C GLU A 71 -6.92 -7.11 8.94
N TYR A 72 -5.94 -8.01 8.90
CA TYR A 72 -4.77 -7.78 8.07
C TYR A 72 -5.02 -8.02 6.57
N LEU A 73 -5.97 -8.88 6.20
CA LEU A 73 -6.39 -9.05 4.80
C LEU A 73 -7.14 -7.79 4.32
N GLN A 74 -7.92 -7.13 5.18
CA GLN A 74 -8.48 -5.81 4.88
C GLN A 74 -7.39 -4.74 4.70
N ALA A 75 -6.33 -4.79 5.53
CA ALA A 75 -5.19 -3.88 5.39
C ALA A 75 -4.49 -4.01 4.04
N VAL A 76 -4.43 -5.22 3.47
CA VAL A 76 -3.91 -5.48 2.11
C VAL A 76 -4.74 -4.74 1.05
N SER A 77 -6.06 -4.78 1.14
CA SER A 77 -6.95 -4.10 0.19
C SER A 77 -6.94 -2.58 0.31
N LEU A 78 -6.85 -2.08 1.54
CA LEU A 78 -6.62 -0.67 1.80
C LEU A 78 -5.31 -0.20 1.15
N PHE A 79 -4.25 -1.00 1.23
CA PHE A 79 -2.98 -0.71 0.55
C PHE A 79 -3.15 -0.59 -0.98
N PHE A 80 -3.95 -1.45 -1.61
CA PHE A 80 -4.24 -1.35 -3.04
C PHE A 80 -4.98 -0.06 -3.39
N LEU A 81 -6.05 0.28 -2.67
CA LEU A 81 -6.77 1.55 -2.86
C LEU A 81 -5.87 2.78 -2.64
N LEU A 82 -5.11 2.79 -1.53
CA LEU A 82 -4.15 3.84 -1.16
C LEU A 82 -2.97 3.97 -2.13
N SER A 83 -2.70 2.94 -2.93
CA SER A 83 -1.70 3.02 -3.99
C SER A 83 -2.21 3.82 -5.18
N GLY A 84 -3.51 3.80 -5.46
CA GLY A 84 -4.15 4.46 -6.60
C GLY A 84 -4.42 5.95 -6.40
N ILE A 85 -5.03 6.34 -5.27
CA ILE A 85 -5.48 7.72 -5.03
C ILE A 85 -4.32 8.74 -5.15
N PRO A 86 -3.17 8.54 -4.49
CA PRO A 86 -2.06 9.49 -4.55
C PRO A 86 -1.40 9.56 -5.93
N LEU A 87 -1.55 8.53 -6.77
CA LEU A 87 -1.03 8.57 -8.14
C LEU A 87 -1.71 9.67 -8.94
N VAL A 88 -3.03 9.76 -8.83
CA VAL A 88 -3.80 10.83 -9.48
C VAL A 88 -3.30 12.18 -8.96
N ARG A 89 -3.35 12.43 -7.65
CA ARG A 89 -2.89 13.72 -7.09
C ARG A 89 -1.50 14.15 -7.57
N LEU A 90 -0.56 13.22 -7.65
CA LEU A 90 0.84 13.51 -8.00
C LEU A 90 1.08 13.64 -9.51
N TYR A 91 0.30 12.95 -10.36
CA TYR A 91 0.58 12.77 -11.79
C TYR A 91 -0.58 13.13 -12.73
N SER A 92 -1.76 13.49 -12.24
CA SER A 92 -2.91 13.92 -13.05
C SER A 92 -2.77 15.35 -13.59
N THR A 93 -1.74 16.10 -13.16
CA THR A 93 -1.46 17.40 -13.77
C THR A 93 -1.12 17.18 -15.25
N PRO A 94 -1.78 17.92 -16.17
CA PRO A 94 -1.50 17.83 -17.59
C PRO A 94 0.01 17.99 -17.81
N LYS A 95 0.60 17.08 -18.60
CA LYS A 95 2.02 16.98 -19.01
C LYS A 95 2.92 16.00 -18.25
N LYS A 96 2.58 15.49 -17.06
CA LYS A 96 3.52 14.59 -16.33
C LYS A 96 3.65 13.19 -16.94
N VAL A 97 2.58 12.64 -17.52
CA VAL A 97 2.54 11.27 -18.10
C VAL A 97 1.86 11.22 -19.48
N ASN A 98 1.75 12.37 -20.15
CA ASN A 98 1.01 12.51 -21.40
C ASN A 98 1.80 12.05 -22.63
N ASP A 99 3.13 12.01 -22.55
CA ASP A 99 4.01 11.50 -23.60
C ASP A 99 4.78 10.26 -23.13
N TRP A 100 5.57 9.69 -24.05
CA TRP A 100 6.39 8.52 -23.75
C TRP A 100 7.51 8.82 -22.75
N ALA A 101 8.15 10.00 -22.85
CA ALA A 101 9.23 10.39 -21.97
C ALA A 101 8.77 10.51 -20.50
N GLY A 102 7.64 11.18 -20.25
CA GLY A 102 7.02 11.26 -18.93
C GLY A 102 6.53 9.91 -18.41
N THR A 103 6.05 9.03 -19.30
CA THR A 103 5.69 7.65 -18.95
C THR A 103 6.89 6.84 -18.45
N VAL A 104 8.02 6.91 -19.18
CA VAL A 104 9.27 6.24 -18.78
C VAL A 104 9.83 6.83 -17.49
N ASP A 105 9.80 8.15 -17.32
CA ASP A 105 10.22 8.82 -16.07
C ASP A 105 9.37 8.37 -14.87
N PHE A 106 8.05 8.27 -15.06
CA PHE A 106 7.14 7.73 -14.06
C PHE A 106 7.51 6.30 -13.69
N TRP A 107 7.67 5.39 -14.66
CA TRP A 107 8.03 4.00 -14.37
C TRP A 107 9.39 3.88 -13.69
N ARG A 108 10.39 4.68 -14.09
CA ARG A 108 11.70 4.73 -13.43
C ARG A 108 11.58 5.12 -11.96
N LYS A 109 10.82 6.18 -11.64
CA LYS A 109 10.58 6.62 -10.26
C LYS A 109 9.86 5.56 -9.43
N ARG A 110 8.93 4.83 -10.02
CA ARG A 110 8.21 3.73 -9.34
C ARG A 110 9.10 2.51 -9.13
N ALA A 111 9.89 2.13 -10.12
CA ALA A 111 10.88 1.06 -10.01
C ALA A 111 11.93 1.40 -8.95
N ALA A 112 12.45 2.62 -8.92
CA ALA A 112 13.41 3.08 -7.91
C ALA A 112 12.86 3.01 -6.48
N ARG A 113 11.54 3.11 -6.31
CA ARG A 113 10.85 2.98 -5.02
C ARG A 113 10.61 1.52 -4.62
N LEU A 114 10.22 0.65 -5.55
CA LEU A 114 9.85 -0.73 -5.24
C LEU A 114 11.03 -1.71 -5.30
N ALA A 115 11.85 -1.63 -6.35
CA ALA A 115 12.84 -2.65 -6.69
C ALA A 115 13.88 -2.93 -5.59
N PRO A 116 14.48 -1.92 -4.91
CA PRO A 116 15.48 -2.20 -3.88
C PRO A 116 14.94 -3.13 -2.79
N MET A 117 13.77 -2.78 -2.24
CA MET A 117 13.17 -3.57 -1.18
C MET A 117 12.62 -4.90 -1.67
N TYR A 118 12.07 -4.93 -2.89
CA TYR A 118 11.59 -6.16 -3.50
C TYR A 118 12.70 -7.22 -3.58
N TYR A 119 13.81 -6.88 -4.26
CA TYR A 119 14.88 -7.84 -4.52
C TYR A 119 15.70 -8.16 -3.27
N LEU A 120 15.90 -7.20 -2.36
CA LEU A 120 16.51 -7.51 -1.06
C LEU A 120 15.68 -8.56 -0.31
N THR A 121 14.37 -8.36 -0.21
CA THR A 121 13.48 -9.28 0.49
C THR A 121 13.43 -10.64 -0.17
N LEU A 122 13.45 -10.70 -1.51
CA LEU A 122 13.46 -11.96 -2.24
C LEU A 122 14.70 -12.79 -1.88
N VAL A 123 15.86 -12.14 -1.81
CA VAL A 123 17.11 -12.79 -1.39
C VAL A 123 17.04 -13.22 0.08
N LEU A 124 16.53 -12.35 0.97
CA LEU A 124 16.39 -12.69 2.39
C LEU A 124 15.44 -13.87 2.62
N ASN A 125 14.33 -13.93 1.89
CA ASN A 125 13.39 -15.06 1.94
C ASN A 125 14.05 -16.34 1.43
N LEU A 126 14.79 -16.28 0.30
CA LEU A 126 15.52 -17.45 -0.21
C LEU A 126 16.49 -17.99 0.86
N VAL A 127 17.27 -17.11 1.50
CA VAL A 127 18.18 -17.48 2.58
C VAL A 127 17.41 -18.09 3.75
N ALA A 128 16.32 -17.45 4.18
CA ALA A 128 15.49 -17.97 5.27
C ALA A 128 14.95 -19.37 4.97
N VAL A 129 14.44 -19.61 3.76
CA VAL A 129 13.91 -20.92 3.35
C VAL A 129 15.01 -21.97 3.27
N VAL A 130 16.14 -21.67 2.64
CA VAL A 130 17.28 -22.60 2.51
C VAL A 130 17.81 -23.03 3.89
N LEU A 131 17.80 -22.13 4.88
CA LEU A 131 18.32 -22.43 6.21
C LEU A 131 17.29 -23.06 7.16
N SER A 132 15.99 -22.83 6.94
CA SER A 132 14.93 -23.25 7.87
C SER A 132 14.17 -24.51 7.45
N VAL A 133 14.25 -24.94 6.19
CA VAL A 133 13.54 -26.12 5.67
C VAL A 133 14.47 -27.33 5.67
N GLU A 134 14.05 -28.44 6.29
CA GLU A 134 14.88 -29.66 6.39
C GLU A 134 15.07 -30.35 5.03
N LYS A 135 13.97 -30.52 4.27
CA LYS A 135 13.96 -31.22 2.98
C LYS A 135 13.62 -30.23 1.88
N LEU A 136 14.66 -29.55 1.40
CA LEU A 136 14.53 -28.56 0.35
C LEU A 136 14.31 -29.25 -1.02
N ASP A 137 13.16 -29.01 -1.63
CA ASP A 137 12.98 -29.28 -3.07
C ASP A 137 13.66 -28.15 -3.86
N VAL A 138 14.86 -28.41 -4.35
CA VAL A 138 15.68 -27.45 -5.09
C VAL A 138 14.97 -27.00 -6.38
N SER A 139 14.25 -27.90 -7.06
CA SER A 139 13.58 -27.57 -8.32
C SER A 139 12.43 -26.59 -8.06
N ALA A 140 11.53 -26.93 -7.14
CA ALA A 140 10.40 -26.06 -6.78
C ALA A 140 10.88 -24.72 -6.19
N THR A 141 11.98 -24.74 -5.43
CA THR A 141 12.61 -23.54 -4.87
C THR A 141 13.13 -22.60 -5.97
N LEU A 142 13.85 -23.13 -6.96
CA LEU A 142 14.36 -22.34 -8.08
C LEU A 142 13.21 -21.82 -8.95
N GLU A 143 12.21 -22.65 -9.25
CA GLU A 143 11.01 -22.25 -9.97
C GLU A 143 10.30 -21.08 -9.29
N SER A 144 10.07 -21.18 -7.98
CA SER A 144 9.48 -20.10 -7.19
C SER A 144 10.36 -18.84 -7.15
N PHE A 145 11.67 -18.99 -6.98
CA PHE A 145 12.60 -17.86 -6.96
C PHE A 145 12.60 -17.09 -8.28
N PHE A 146 12.72 -17.79 -9.42
CA PHE A 146 12.69 -17.15 -10.73
C PHE A 146 11.32 -16.58 -11.06
N GLY A 147 10.24 -17.30 -10.74
CA GLY A 147 8.88 -16.78 -10.84
C GLY A 147 8.72 -15.45 -10.10
N CYS A 148 9.23 -15.36 -8.88
CA CYS A 148 9.25 -14.11 -8.11
C CYS A 148 10.19 -13.06 -8.69
N ALA A 149 11.40 -13.41 -9.15
CA ALA A 149 12.34 -12.46 -9.73
C ALA A 149 11.75 -11.70 -10.95
N PHE A 150 10.85 -12.36 -11.69
CA PHE A 150 10.09 -11.80 -12.80
C PHE A 150 8.68 -11.30 -12.43
N LEU A 151 8.35 -11.20 -11.14
CA LEU A 151 7.06 -10.70 -10.65
C LEU A 151 5.85 -11.58 -11.07
N LEU A 152 6.06 -12.85 -11.37
CA LEU A 152 5.04 -13.76 -11.92
C LEU A 152 4.18 -14.43 -10.86
N GLN A 153 4.55 -14.38 -9.58
CA GLN A 153 3.84 -15.11 -8.51
C GLN A 153 2.41 -14.63 -8.25
N THR A 154 2.05 -13.43 -8.70
CA THR A 154 0.66 -12.94 -8.63
C THR A 154 -0.18 -13.43 -9.82
N TRP A 155 0.43 -13.96 -10.87
CA TRP A 155 -0.29 -14.59 -12.00
C TRP A 155 -0.27 -16.11 -11.92
N VAL A 156 0.81 -16.66 -11.37
CA VAL A 156 1.03 -18.09 -11.19
C VAL A 156 1.30 -18.32 -9.70
N PRO A 157 0.26 -18.55 -8.88
CA PRO A 157 0.40 -18.62 -7.42
C PRO A 157 1.36 -19.70 -6.93
N SER A 158 1.63 -20.76 -7.71
CA SER A 158 2.62 -21.79 -7.34
C SER A 158 4.03 -21.21 -7.16
N PHE A 159 4.34 -20.05 -7.73
CA PHE A 159 5.63 -19.39 -7.55
C PHE A 159 5.75 -18.62 -6.22
N ILE A 160 4.72 -18.57 -5.37
CA ILE A 160 4.69 -17.68 -4.19
C ILE A 160 5.61 -18.10 -3.04
N ASN A 161 6.03 -19.36 -2.97
CA ASN A 161 6.68 -19.95 -1.79
C ASN A 161 7.90 -19.15 -1.29
N ILE A 162 8.82 -18.75 -2.18
CA ILE A 162 9.97 -17.89 -1.84
C ILE A 162 9.57 -16.41 -1.78
N GLY A 163 8.56 -16.00 -2.55
CA GLY A 163 8.09 -14.62 -2.58
C GLY A 163 7.50 -14.17 -1.25
N GLY A 164 6.81 -15.06 -0.53
CA GLY A 164 6.05 -14.69 0.67
C GLY A 164 5.17 -13.48 0.37
N VAL A 165 5.30 -12.42 1.17
CA VAL A 165 4.55 -11.16 1.01
C VAL A 165 4.86 -10.36 -0.28
N LEU A 166 5.88 -10.73 -1.07
CA LEU A 166 6.27 -9.96 -2.26
C LEU A 166 5.23 -9.96 -3.39
N TRP A 167 4.24 -10.87 -3.37
CA TRP A 167 3.17 -10.87 -4.35
C TRP A 167 2.41 -9.53 -4.40
N GLN A 168 2.21 -8.84 -3.26
CA GLN A 168 1.52 -7.55 -3.22
C GLN A 168 2.34 -6.46 -3.93
N VAL A 169 3.65 -6.48 -3.75
CA VAL A 169 4.57 -5.53 -4.41
C VAL A 169 4.62 -5.78 -5.91
N ALA A 170 4.57 -7.05 -6.34
CA ALA A 170 4.40 -7.40 -7.74
C ALA A 170 3.10 -6.83 -8.31
N THR A 171 1.97 -6.98 -7.61
CA THR A 171 0.70 -6.36 -8.02
C THR A 171 0.80 -4.83 -8.15
N PHE A 172 1.48 -4.14 -7.22
CA PHE A 172 1.72 -2.70 -7.35
C PHE A 172 2.51 -2.36 -8.62
N ALA A 173 3.52 -3.17 -8.98
CA ALA A 173 4.29 -2.97 -10.20
C ALA A 173 3.39 -3.05 -11.45
N TYR A 174 2.47 -4.02 -11.52
CA TYR A 174 1.47 -4.09 -12.61
C TYR A 174 0.50 -2.91 -12.59
N GLY A 175 0.02 -2.49 -11.43
CA GLY A 175 -0.81 -1.28 -11.28
C GLY A 175 -0.11 -0.01 -11.79
N TYR A 176 1.17 0.14 -11.46
CA TYR A 176 2.00 1.24 -11.96
C TYR A 176 2.28 1.11 -13.46
N ALA A 177 2.47 -0.09 -14.00
CA ALA A 177 2.59 -0.29 -15.44
C ALA A 177 1.34 0.20 -16.19
N LEU A 178 0.15 -0.05 -15.65
CA LEU A 178 -1.13 0.38 -16.25
C LEU A 178 -1.46 1.86 -16.08
N PHE A 179 -1.00 2.50 -15.01
CA PHE A 179 -1.43 3.84 -14.63
C PHE A 179 -1.30 4.91 -15.75
N PRO A 180 -0.18 5.04 -16.49
CA PRO A 180 -0.04 6.03 -17.55
C PRO A 180 -1.14 5.92 -18.62
N PHE A 181 -1.56 4.71 -18.98
CA PHE A 181 -2.61 4.48 -19.98
C PHE A 181 -4.00 4.83 -19.46
N LEU A 182 -4.23 4.60 -18.16
CA LEU A 182 -5.48 4.95 -17.50
C LEU A 182 -5.59 6.47 -17.31
N SER A 183 -4.53 7.11 -16.80
CA SER A 183 -4.48 8.54 -16.48
C SER A 183 -4.89 9.44 -17.65
N ARG A 184 -4.44 9.12 -18.88
CA ARG A 184 -4.78 9.85 -20.11
C ARG A 184 -6.28 9.87 -20.43
N ARG A 185 -7.03 8.90 -19.91
CA ARG A 185 -8.48 8.80 -20.12
C ARG A 185 -9.28 9.44 -19.00
N LEU A 186 -8.70 9.53 -17.79
CA LEU A 186 -9.40 10.05 -16.61
C LEU A 186 -9.94 11.46 -16.84
N GLU A 187 -9.18 12.34 -17.49
CA GLU A 187 -9.61 13.72 -17.78
C GLU A 187 -10.87 13.79 -18.65
N ARG A 188 -11.13 12.78 -19.48
CA ARG A 188 -12.26 12.75 -20.43
C ARG A 188 -13.51 12.07 -19.87
N TRP A 189 -13.35 11.24 -18.84
CA TRP A 189 -14.46 10.51 -18.25
C TRP A 189 -15.27 11.42 -17.34
N SER A 190 -16.59 11.39 -17.43
CA SER A 190 -17.46 12.10 -16.49
C SER A 190 -17.46 11.44 -15.12
N ASP A 191 -17.95 12.15 -14.10
CA ASP A 191 -18.04 11.61 -12.73
C ASP A 191 -18.90 10.34 -12.68
N GLY A 192 -19.97 10.29 -13.47
CA GLY A 192 -20.82 9.10 -13.61
C GLY A 192 -20.06 7.89 -14.16
N VAL A 193 -19.17 8.09 -15.15
CA VAL A 193 -18.34 7.01 -15.71
C VAL A 193 -17.33 6.52 -14.66
N LEU A 194 -16.71 7.43 -13.92
CA LEU A 194 -15.78 7.06 -12.85
C LEU A 194 -16.48 6.28 -11.73
N GLY A 195 -17.65 6.76 -11.29
CA GLY A 195 -18.46 6.10 -10.26
C GLY A 195 -18.97 4.73 -10.71
N PHE A 196 -19.47 4.62 -11.94
CA PHE A 196 -19.88 3.33 -12.52
C PHE A 196 -18.68 2.38 -12.67
N GLY A 197 -17.50 2.89 -13.02
CA GLY A 197 -16.27 2.11 -13.06
C GLY A 197 -15.90 1.52 -11.68
N ILE A 198 -15.96 2.31 -10.61
CA ILE A 198 -15.72 1.82 -9.24
C ILE A 198 -16.75 0.75 -8.86
N ALA A 199 -18.04 1.01 -9.12
CA ALA A 199 -19.11 0.05 -8.83
C ALA A 199 -18.94 -1.26 -9.63
N GLY A 200 -18.57 -1.17 -10.91
CA GLY A 200 -18.30 -2.33 -11.75
C GLY A 200 -17.12 -3.17 -11.27
N LEU A 201 -16.02 -2.53 -10.84
CA LEU A 201 -14.86 -3.23 -10.27
C LEU A 201 -15.19 -3.90 -8.93
N TRP A 202 -16.04 -3.27 -8.11
CA TRP A 202 -16.56 -3.89 -6.90
C TRP A 202 -17.44 -5.11 -7.21
N LEU A 203 -18.42 -4.96 -8.10
CA LEU A 203 -19.29 -6.07 -8.52
C LEU A 203 -18.49 -7.24 -9.10
N PHE A 204 -17.44 -6.94 -9.88
CA PHE A 204 -16.53 -7.96 -10.40
C PHE A 204 -15.82 -8.73 -9.27
N SER A 205 -15.28 -8.02 -8.27
CA SER A 205 -14.64 -8.65 -7.11
C SER A 205 -15.62 -9.49 -6.29
N ALA A 206 -16.83 -8.98 -6.06
CA ALA A 206 -17.89 -9.68 -5.33
C ALA A 206 -18.40 -10.92 -6.08
N ALA A 207 -18.57 -10.81 -7.41
CA ALA A 207 -19.01 -11.91 -8.26
C ALA A 207 -17.97 -13.04 -8.28
N LEU A 208 -16.68 -12.72 -8.30
CA LEU A 208 -15.63 -13.73 -8.28
C LEU A 208 -15.52 -14.45 -6.94
N TRP A 209 -15.63 -13.72 -5.83
CA TRP A 209 -15.76 -14.33 -4.51
C TRP A 209 -16.99 -15.25 -4.43
N ALA A 210 -18.17 -14.78 -4.87
CA ALA A 210 -19.39 -15.58 -4.89
C ALA A 210 -19.27 -16.82 -5.79
N ALA A 211 -18.57 -16.70 -6.93
CA ALA A 211 -18.30 -17.83 -7.81
C ALA A 211 -17.41 -18.89 -7.14
N ILE A 212 -16.40 -18.50 -6.37
CA ILE A 212 -15.59 -19.45 -5.59
C ILE A 212 -16.46 -20.19 -4.58
N LEU A 213 -17.32 -19.48 -3.84
CA LEU A 213 -18.24 -20.12 -2.88
C LEU A 213 -19.23 -21.06 -3.55
N ALA A 214 -19.69 -20.74 -4.76
CA ALA A 214 -20.65 -21.56 -5.50
C ALA A 214 -20.01 -22.77 -6.18
N LEU A 215 -18.77 -22.66 -6.65
CA LEU A 215 -18.10 -23.68 -7.46
C LEU A 215 -17.16 -24.58 -6.66
N CYS A 216 -16.64 -24.10 -5.52
CA CYS A 216 -15.73 -24.85 -4.67
C CYS A 216 -16.47 -25.33 -3.42
N PRO A 217 -16.57 -26.65 -3.18
CA PRO A 217 -17.20 -27.17 -1.98
C PRO A 217 -16.43 -26.74 -0.73
N PRO A 218 -17.13 -26.52 0.41
CA PRO A 218 -16.48 -26.16 1.67
C PRO A 218 -15.39 -27.17 2.07
N GLY A 219 -14.22 -26.65 2.45
CA GLY A 219 -13.06 -27.45 2.84
C GLY A 219 -11.76 -26.99 2.19
N PRO A 220 -10.69 -27.81 2.22
CA PRO A 220 -9.34 -27.38 1.83
C PRO A 220 -9.21 -26.86 0.39
N SER A 221 -10.02 -27.38 -0.54
CA SER A 221 -10.06 -26.89 -1.91
C SER A 221 -10.59 -25.47 -2.02
N GLN A 222 -11.60 -25.11 -1.22
CA GLN A 222 -12.14 -23.76 -1.15
C GLN A 222 -11.14 -22.82 -0.48
N ASP A 223 -10.52 -23.22 0.63
CA ASP A 223 -9.47 -22.44 1.31
C ASP A 223 -8.33 -22.09 0.35
N LEU A 224 -7.86 -23.08 -0.43
CA LEU A 224 -6.82 -22.88 -1.43
C LEU A 224 -7.29 -21.97 -2.56
N ALA A 225 -8.52 -22.14 -3.06
CA ALA A 225 -9.08 -21.29 -4.10
C ALA A 225 -9.22 -19.83 -3.65
N LEU A 226 -9.64 -19.61 -2.40
CA LEU A 226 -9.73 -18.30 -1.77
C LEU A 226 -8.35 -17.68 -1.54
N LEU A 227 -7.36 -18.45 -1.12
CA LEU A 227 -5.98 -17.97 -0.99
C LEU A 227 -5.38 -17.60 -2.35
N ILE A 228 -5.56 -18.45 -3.37
CA ILE A 228 -5.16 -18.18 -4.75
C ILE A 228 -5.81 -16.87 -5.22
N TRP A 229 -7.13 -16.75 -5.05
CA TRP A 229 -7.86 -15.52 -5.35
C TRP A 229 -7.27 -14.34 -4.60
N HIS A 230 -6.94 -14.51 -3.31
CA HIS A 230 -6.41 -13.44 -2.49
C HIS A 230 -5.06 -12.92 -3.02
N VAL A 231 -4.21 -13.75 -3.62
CA VAL A 231 -2.89 -13.31 -4.12
C VAL A 231 -2.87 -13.00 -5.62
N HIS A 232 -3.94 -13.38 -6.34
CA HIS A 232 -3.98 -13.31 -7.80
C HIS A 232 -4.14 -11.88 -8.34
N CYS A 233 -3.40 -11.52 -9.39
CA CYS A 233 -3.39 -10.16 -9.92
C CYS A 233 -4.76 -9.73 -10.46
N VAL A 234 -5.55 -10.67 -11.01
CA VAL A 234 -6.90 -10.40 -11.52
C VAL A 234 -7.85 -9.92 -10.43
N SER A 235 -7.69 -10.37 -9.18
CA SER A 235 -8.53 -9.90 -8.07
C SER A 235 -8.07 -8.55 -7.53
N ARG A 236 -6.77 -8.28 -7.55
CA ARG A 236 -6.14 -7.14 -6.86
C ARG A 236 -5.93 -5.91 -7.70
N LEU A 237 -5.62 -6.09 -8.97
CA LEU A 237 -5.45 -4.99 -9.91
C LEU A 237 -6.72 -4.13 -10.02
N PRO A 238 -7.96 -4.69 -10.01
CA PRO A 238 -9.20 -3.92 -9.89
C PRO A 238 -9.22 -2.97 -8.70
N GLN A 239 -8.67 -3.34 -7.55
CA GLN A 239 -8.67 -2.49 -6.35
C GLN A 239 -7.72 -1.29 -6.50
N ILE A 240 -6.56 -1.49 -7.15
CA ILE A 240 -5.66 -0.38 -7.49
C ILE A 240 -6.34 0.58 -8.47
N ILE A 241 -6.98 0.03 -9.52
CA ILE A 241 -7.71 0.81 -10.51
C ILE A 241 -8.85 1.58 -9.84
N ALA A 242 -9.63 0.96 -8.97
CA ALA A 242 -10.68 1.62 -8.19
C ALA A 242 -10.11 2.79 -7.37
N GLY A 243 -8.94 2.63 -6.75
CA GLY A 243 -8.22 3.72 -6.08
C GLY A 243 -7.83 4.87 -7.01
N VAL A 244 -7.42 4.57 -8.25
CA VAL A 244 -7.14 5.59 -9.28
C VAL A 244 -8.41 6.32 -9.70
N LEU A 245 -9.51 5.61 -9.97
CA LEU A 245 -10.79 6.23 -10.34
C LEU A 245 -11.32 7.12 -9.20
N LEU A 246 -11.23 6.62 -7.96
CA LEU A 246 -11.61 7.36 -6.76
C LEU A 246 -10.76 8.62 -6.59
N GLY A 247 -9.45 8.53 -6.83
CA GLY A 247 -8.58 9.70 -6.80
C GLY A 247 -9.02 10.77 -7.81
N ALA A 248 -9.40 10.37 -9.03
CA ALA A 248 -9.91 11.32 -10.02
C ALA A 248 -11.22 12.00 -9.59
N LEU A 249 -12.16 11.25 -9.01
CA LEU A 249 -13.40 11.80 -8.46
C LEU A 249 -13.14 12.76 -7.30
N VAL A 250 -12.30 12.37 -6.35
CA VAL A 250 -11.97 13.17 -5.17
C VAL A 250 -11.34 14.50 -5.56
N GLU A 251 -10.44 14.51 -6.55
CA GLU A 251 -9.83 15.76 -7.04
C GLU A 251 -10.88 16.72 -7.61
N ARG A 252 -11.91 16.21 -8.31
CA ARG A 252 -13.00 17.04 -8.85
C ARG A 252 -13.93 17.55 -7.76
N TRP A 253 -14.41 16.66 -6.89
CA TRP A 253 -15.32 17.01 -5.80
C TRP A 253 -14.70 17.98 -4.81
N ARG A 254 -13.37 17.96 -4.64
CA ARG A 254 -12.67 18.90 -3.78
C ARG A 254 -12.82 20.35 -4.24
N GLU A 255 -12.90 20.58 -5.54
CA GLU A 255 -13.02 21.90 -6.17
C GLU A 255 -14.46 22.42 -6.19
N GLU A 256 -15.45 21.60 -5.82
CA GLU A 256 -16.85 22.02 -5.78
C GLU A 256 -17.12 23.10 -4.71
N PRO A 257 -17.74 24.24 -5.09
CA PRO A 257 -18.01 25.35 -4.17
C PRO A 257 -18.92 24.97 -2.99
N HIS A 258 -19.79 23.99 -3.18
CA HIS A 258 -20.81 23.59 -2.21
C HIS A 258 -20.43 22.35 -1.39
N LEU A 259 -19.16 21.89 -1.48
CA LEU A 259 -18.69 20.73 -0.75
C LEU A 259 -18.85 20.92 0.77
N ASN A 260 -19.75 20.16 1.39
CA ASN A 260 -19.93 20.18 2.83
C ASN A 260 -18.84 19.36 3.54
N ARG A 261 -17.68 19.97 3.75
CA ARG A 261 -16.51 19.34 4.39
C ARG A 261 -16.80 18.82 5.81
N ASN A 262 -17.76 19.43 6.53
CA ASN A 262 -18.14 18.98 7.87
C ASN A 262 -18.87 17.63 7.83
N ARG A 263 -19.79 17.45 6.86
CA ARG A 263 -20.43 16.15 6.65
C ARG A 263 -19.40 15.08 6.34
N TRP A 264 -18.42 15.38 5.48
CA TRP A 264 -17.33 14.45 5.18
C TRP A 264 -16.48 14.10 6.40
N ALA A 265 -16.17 15.07 7.27
CA ALA A 265 -15.46 14.80 8.52
C ALA A 265 -16.24 13.83 9.43
N ILE A 266 -17.53 14.09 9.65
CA ILE A 266 -18.40 13.23 10.47
C ILE A 266 -18.51 11.83 9.86
N VAL A 267 -18.79 11.73 8.56
CA VAL A 267 -18.88 10.44 7.86
C VAL A 267 -17.59 9.66 7.98
N THR A 268 -16.43 10.31 7.82
CA THR A 268 -15.12 9.66 7.95
C THR A 268 -14.91 9.12 9.36
N ASP A 269 -15.24 9.89 10.40
CA ASP A 269 -15.08 9.46 11.79
C ASP A 269 -16.04 8.31 12.16
N LEU A 270 -17.29 8.36 11.69
CA LEU A 270 -18.24 7.26 11.86
C LEU A 270 -17.79 5.99 11.14
N LEU A 271 -17.26 6.11 9.91
CA LEU A 271 -16.71 4.98 9.17
C LEU A 271 -15.46 4.41 9.85
N SER A 272 -14.59 5.24 10.44
CA SER A 272 -13.46 4.76 11.24
C SER A 272 -13.91 3.92 12.43
N LEU A 273 -14.93 4.37 13.16
CA LEU A 273 -15.49 3.61 14.28
C LEU A 273 -16.13 2.30 13.82
N PHE A 274 -16.85 2.33 12.69
CA PHE A 274 -17.42 1.13 12.08
C PHE A 274 -16.33 0.13 11.68
N LEU A 275 -15.29 0.58 10.96
CA LEU A 275 -14.17 -0.28 10.55
C LEU A 275 -13.43 -0.86 11.75
N LEU A 276 -13.21 -0.06 12.80
CA LEU A 276 -12.63 -0.51 14.06
C LEU A 276 -13.49 -1.61 14.72
N ALA A 277 -14.82 -1.45 14.70
CA ALA A 277 -15.73 -2.47 15.21
C ALA A 277 -15.67 -3.77 14.36
N THR A 278 -15.55 -3.65 13.04
CA THR A 278 -15.44 -4.83 12.16
C THR A 278 -14.14 -5.60 12.36
N ALA A 279 -13.07 -4.96 12.85
CA ALA A 279 -11.84 -5.68 13.19
C ALA A 279 -11.99 -6.66 14.36
N VAL A 280 -13.02 -6.48 15.21
CA VAL A 280 -13.35 -7.42 16.30
C VAL A 280 -14.11 -8.66 15.80
N GLN A 281 -14.68 -8.60 14.59
CA GLN A 281 -15.46 -9.71 14.01
C GLN A 281 -14.58 -10.95 13.80
N ALA A 282 -13.38 -10.80 13.24
CA ALA A 282 -12.46 -11.92 12.99
C ALA A 282 -12.15 -12.75 14.26
N PRO A 283 -11.79 -12.15 15.41
CA PRO A 283 -11.65 -12.89 16.67
C PRO A 283 -12.90 -13.58 17.14
N VAL A 284 -14.03 -12.90 17.09
CA VAL A 284 -15.30 -13.47 17.55
C VAL A 284 -15.67 -14.67 16.68
N ARG A 285 -15.49 -14.57 15.35
CA ARG A 285 -15.75 -15.68 14.42
C ARG A 285 -14.76 -16.82 14.57
N GLN A 286 -13.48 -16.53 14.75
CA GLN A 286 -12.49 -17.56 15.02
C GLN A 286 -12.80 -18.32 16.32
N TRP A 287 -13.18 -17.60 17.38
CA TRP A 287 -13.52 -18.19 18.67
C TRP A 287 -14.77 -19.08 18.58
N MET A 288 -15.78 -18.67 17.81
CA MET A 288 -17.04 -19.44 17.67
C MET A 288 -16.93 -20.60 16.68
N ASN A 289 -16.21 -20.42 15.57
CA ASN A 289 -16.30 -21.30 14.39
C ASN A 289 -14.94 -21.86 13.91
N GLY A 290 -13.85 -21.53 14.58
CA GLY A 290 -12.50 -21.97 14.21
C GLY A 290 -11.84 -21.13 13.11
N THR A 291 -10.61 -21.51 12.74
CA THR A 291 -9.72 -20.71 11.89
C THR A 291 -10.13 -20.66 10.41
N SER A 292 -10.71 -21.73 9.85
CA SER A 292 -11.16 -21.74 8.45
C SER A 292 -12.28 -20.73 8.20
N ALA A 293 -13.29 -20.70 9.07
CA ALA A 293 -14.40 -19.74 8.98
C ALA A 293 -13.92 -18.27 9.03
N ARG A 294 -12.82 -18.00 9.74
CA ARG A 294 -12.20 -16.66 9.78
C ARG A 294 -11.70 -16.24 8.40
N LEU A 295 -11.05 -17.15 7.66
CA LEU A 295 -10.47 -16.85 6.35
C LEU A 295 -11.56 -16.50 5.34
N ASP A 296 -12.60 -17.33 5.27
CA ASP A 296 -13.76 -17.13 4.39
C ASP A 296 -14.41 -15.76 4.60
N ASP A 297 -14.69 -15.45 5.88
CA ASP A 297 -15.30 -14.19 6.26
C ASP A 297 -14.38 -13.01 5.94
N SER A 298 -13.09 -13.12 6.22
CA SER A 298 -12.15 -12.01 6.03
C SER A 298 -12.02 -11.67 4.55
N ILE A 299 -11.90 -12.68 3.68
CA ILE A 299 -11.85 -12.49 2.22
C ILE A 299 -13.21 -12.01 1.68
N GLY A 300 -14.32 -12.51 2.23
CA GLY A 300 -15.65 -12.04 1.86
C GLY A 300 -15.88 -10.58 2.23
N MET A 301 -15.54 -10.19 3.46
CA MET A 301 -15.65 -8.81 3.95
C MET A 301 -14.76 -7.88 3.13
N GLU A 302 -13.59 -8.34 2.74
CA GLU A 302 -12.68 -7.59 1.89
C GLU A 302 -13.28 -7.27 0.50
N ALA A 303 -13.95 -8.24 -0.12
CA ALA A 303 -14.68 -8.03 -1.38
C ALA A 303 -15.91 -7.12 -1.19
N VAL A 304 -16.66 -7.29 -0.10
CA VAL A 304 -17.90 -6.53 0.17
C VAL A 304 -17.61 -5.10 0.60
N PHE A 305 -16.54 -4.84 1.34
CA PHE A 305 -16.25 -3.54 1.97
C PHE A 305 -15.50 -2.57 1.06
N LEU A 306 -15.17 -2.93 -0.18
CA LEU A 306 -14.50 -2.02 -1.11
C LEU A 306 -15.19 -0.64 -1.23
N PRO A 307 -16.55 -0.53 -1.32
CA PRO A 307 -17.22 0.78 -1.40
C PRO A 307 -17.11 1.57 -0.09
N LEU A 308 -17.15 0.89 1.06
CA LEU A 308 -16.99 1.50 2.39
C LEU A 308 -15.57 2.06 2.55
N HIS A 309 -14.56 1.28 2.17
CA HIS A 309 -13.17 1.74 2.15
C HIS A 309 -12.97 2.92 1.20
N ALA A 310 -13.56 2.88 0.00
CA ALA A 310 -13.49 3.98 -0.96
C ALA A 310 -14.10 5.27 -0.38
N LEU A 311 -15.29 5.18 0.22
CA LEU A 311 -15.96 6.32 0.85
C LEU A 311 -15.15 6.89 2.02
N TRP A 312 -14.59 6.01 2.85
CA TRP A 312 -13.75 6.39 3.98
C TRP A 312 -12.50 7.14 3.54
N LEU A 313 -11.77 6.63 2.54
CA LEU A 313 -10.57 7.27 1.99
C LEU A 313 -10.90 8.59 1.28
N ALA A 314 -12.01 8.67 0.56
CA ALA A 314 -12.49 9.93 -0.03
C ALA A 314 -12.78 10.96 1.05
N GLY A 315 -13.47 10.55 2.12
CA GLY A 315 -13.80 11.40 3.26
C GLY A 315 -12.56 11.98 3.94
N MET A 316 -11.48 11.20 4.07
CA MET A 316 -10.21 11.73 4.56
C MET A 316 -9.72 12.93 3.73
N VAL A 317 -9.75 12.87 2.40
CA VAL A 317 -9.29 13.99 1.57
C VAL A 317 -10.29 15.15 1.57
N LEU A 318 -11.58 14.86 1.40
CA LEU A 318 -12.63 15.85 1.24
C LEU A 318 -12.95 16.60 2.55
N ALA A 319 -12.68 16.00 3.71
CA ALA A 319 -12.80 16.66 5.01
C ALA A 319 -11.70 17.71 5.26
N TYR A 320 -10.64 17.78 4.44
CA TYR A 320 -9.54 18.73 4.67
C TYR A 320 -9.99 20.18 4.52
N ARG A 321 -9.62 21.04 5.48
CA ARG A 321 -9.79 22.49 5.47
C ARG A 321 -8.43 23.17 5.73
N PRO A 322 -7.81 23.80 4.72
CA PRO A 322 -6.54 24.50 4.94
C PRO A 322 -6.70 25.77 5.79
N GLU A 323 -7.87 26.41 5.74
CA GLU A 323 -8.14 27.70 6.42
C GLU A 323 -8.61 27.55 7.87
N GLU A 324 -9.14 26.39 8.24
CA GLU A 324 -9.73 26.15 9.57
C GLU A 324 -9.15 24.88 10.22
N PRO A 325 -7.89 24.94 10.72
CA PRO A 325 -7.22 23.79 11.31
C PRO A 325 -7.83 23.33 12.64
N GLU A 326 -8.80 24.05 13.22
CA GLU A 326 -9.40 23.72 14.52
C GLU A 326 -10.59 22.75 14.43
N ARG A 327 -11.28 22.66 13.28
CA ARG A 327 -12.41 21.74 13.06
C ARG A 327 -11.94 20.49 12.34
N VAL A 328 -11.27 19.62 13.07
CA VAL A 328 -10.57 18.48 12.46
C VAL A 328 -11.39 17.20 12.59
N CYS A 329 -11.54 16.50 11.46
CA CYS A 329 -11.87 15.08 11.44
C CYS A 329 -10.89 14.32 12.36
N CYS A 330 -11.41 13.68 13.40
CA CYS A 330 -10.59 13.03 14.44
C CYS A 330 -9.67 11.97 13.82
N THR A 331 -10.20 11.21 12.86
CA THR A 331 -9.46 10.22 12.08
C THR A 331 -8.22 10.83 11.42
N ARG A 332 -8.35 12.01 10.81
CA ARG A 332 -7.20 12.70 10.19
C ARG A 332 -6.16 13.11 11.23
N VAL A 333 -6.58 13.61 12.40
CA VAL A 333 -5.67 13.97 13.49
C VAL A 333 -4.87 12.76 13.94
N VAL A 334 -5.56 11.67 14.24
CA VAL A 334 -4.95 10.42 14.71
C VAL A 334 -3.96 9.90 13.67
N LEU A 335 -4.40 9.74 12.42
CA LEU A 335 -3.54 9.22 11.35
C LEU A 335 -2.40 10.16 10.97
N SER A 336 -2.51 11.45 11.26
CA SER A 336 -1.41 12.41 11.06
C SER A 336 -0.51 12.55 12.28
N ALA A 337 -0.70 11.73 13.33
CA ALA A 337 0.20 11.71 14.48
C ALA A 337 1.61 11.35 14.03
N ARG A 338 2.61 12.02 14.61
CA ARG A 338 4.03 11.89 14.23
C ARG A 338 4.52 10.44 14.22
N LEU A 339 4.06 9.63 15.18
CA LEU A 339 4.43 8.21 15.26
C LEU A 339 3.88 7.43 14.06
N LEU A 340 2.62 7.64 13.70
CA LEU A 340 2.01 6.97 12.55
C LEU A 340 2.62 7.44 11.23
N LEU A 341 2.95 8.72 11.11
CA LEU A 341 3.69 9.24 9.95
C LEU A 341 5.06 8.58 9.80
N ALA A 342 5.80 8.42 10.91
CA ALA A 342 7.09 7.73 10.91
C ALA A 342 6.96 6.24 10.54
N LEU A 343 5.91 5.55 11.02
CA LEU A 343 5.59 4.18 10.57
C LEU A 343 5.21 4.17 9.08
N GLY A 344 4.47 5.17 8.62
CA GLY A 344 4.11 5.36 7.22
C GLY A 344 5.32 5.53 6.30
N ASP A 345 6.34 6.26 6.75
CA ASP A 345 7.59 6.46 6.01
C ASP A 345 8.34 5.15 5.78
N ILE A 346 8.34 4.24 6.77
CA ILE A 346 9.00 2.94 6.68
C ILE A 346 8.06 1.80 6.28
N SER A 347 6.79 2.09 5.97
CA SER A 347 5.74 1.07 5.77
C SER A 347 6.09 0.00 4.75
N LEU A 348 6.69 0.38 3.60
CA LEU A 348 7.17 -0.57 2.59
C LEU A 348 8.29 -1.46 3.14
N VAL A 349 9.23 -0.88 3.89
CA VAL A 349 10.35 -1.62 4.46
C VAL A 349 9.86 -2.60 5.53
N LEU A 350 9.01 -2.13 6.44
CA LEU A 350 8.35 -2.94 7.47
C LEU A 350 7.58 -4.10 6.82
N TYR A 351 6.77 -3.81 5.80
CA TYR A 351 6.04 -4.81 5.04
C TYR A 351 6.97 -5.84 4.40
N CYS A 352 8.09 -5.42 3.83
CA CYS A 352 9.01 -6.31 3.14
C CYS A 352 9.82 -7.20 4.11
N VAL A 353 10.38 -6.65 5.18
CA VAL A 353 11.39 -7.37 5.98
C VAL A 353 10.82 -8.19 7.14
N HIS A 354 9.55 -7.99 7.51
CA HIS A 354 9.01 -8.64 8.73
C HIS A 354 9.03 -10.16 8.66
N ILE A 355 8.68 -10.77 7.52
CA ILE A 355 8.71 -12.23 7.36
C ILE A 355 10.15 -12.78 7.53
N PRO A 356 11.17 -12.35 6.77
CA PRO A 356 12.53 -12.84 6.96
C PRO A 356 13.06 -12.67 8.40
N VAL A 357 12.74 -11.54 9.04
CA VAL A 357 13.16 -11.30 10.44
C VAL A 357 12.47 -12.25 11.42
N LEU A 358 11.17 -12.52 11.24
CA LEU A 358 10.43 -13.47 12.05
C LEU A 358 10.90 -14.91 11.84
N PHE A 359 11.26 -15.29 10.61
CA PHE A 359 11.90 -16.57 10.32
C PHE A 359 13.23 -16.70 11.07
N ALA A 360 14.12 -15.72 10.94
CA ALA A 360 15.42 -15.74 11.63
C ALA A 360 15.25 -15.82 13.16
N TYR A 361 14.32 -15.06 13.72
CA TYR A 361 13.98 -15.14 15.14
C TYR A 361 13.52 -16.54 15.54
N SER A 362 12.61 -17.13 14.76
CA SER A 362 12.01 -18.42 15.07
C SER A 362 13.02 -19.57 14.94
N MET A 363 13.94 -19.49 13.98
CA MET A 363 15.06 -20.46 13.86
C MET A 363 15.94 -20.46 15.11
N VAL A 364 16.30 -19.26 15.61
CA VAL A 364 17.08 -19.14 16.85
C VAL A 364 16.30 -19.70 18.03
N PHE A 365 15.00 -19.38 18.11
CA PHE A 365 14.13 -19.91 19.16
C PHE A 365 14.02 -21.44 19.11
N ALA A 366 13.83 -22.02 17.92
CA ALA A 366 13.79 -23.47 17.71
C ALA A 366 15.10 -24.11 18.17
N TYR A 367 16.24 -23.59 17.72
CA TYR A 367 17.55 -24.10 18.13
C TYR A 367 17.76 -24.07 19.65
N VAL A 368 17.40 -22.98 20.31
CA VAL A 368 17.54 -22.84 21.77
C VAL A 368 16.64 -23.82 22.53
N THR A 369 15.47 -24.17 21.98
CA THR A 369 14.48 -25.00 22.67
C THR A 369 14.57 -26.49 22.36
N THR A 370 14.98 -26.86 21.14
CA THR A 370 15.00 -28.25 20.66
C THR A 370 16.39 -28.73 20.26
N GLY A 371 17.35 -27.83 20.08
CA GLY A 371 18.66 -28.14 19.48
C GLY A 371 18.64 -28.23 17.95
N ASP A 372 17.50 -27.99 17.30
CA ASP A 372 17.31 -28.01 15.84
C ASP A 372 16.75 -26.66 15.36
N TRP A 373 17.41 -26.03 14.38
CA TRP A 373 16.98 -24.75 13.81
C TRP A 373 15.96 -24.88 12.68
N HIS A 374 15.70 -26.10 12.18
CA HIS A 374 14.72 -26.30 11.10
C HIS A 374 13.31 -26.05 11.62
N LEU A 375 12.58 -25.20 10.92
CA LEU A 375 11.22 -24.80 11.28
C LEU A 375 10.15 -25.68 10.63
N ALA A 376 10.46 -26.29 9.48
CA ALA A 376 9.50 -27.06 8.70
C ALA A 376 10.17 -28.26 8.02
N PRO A 377 9.49 -29.40 7.87
CA PRO A 377 9.99 -30.52 7.08
C PRO A 377 10.19 -30.15 5.61
N THR A 378 9.20 -29.50 4.99
CA THR A 378 9.22 -29.08 3.59
C THR A 378 8.76 -27.64 3.46
N ILE A 379 8.96 -27.04 2.28
CA ILE A 379 8.50 -25.67 1.98
C ILE A 379 6.97 -25.55 1.93
N ALA A 380 6.26 -26.67 1.74
CA ALA A 380 4.80 -26.71 1.68
C ALA A 380 4.15 -26.75 3.08
N ASP A 381 4.94 -26.99 4.13
CA ASP A 381 4.44 -27.07 5.49
C ASP A 381 4.33 -25.65 6.08
N TYR A 382 3.10 -25.14 6.13
CA TYR A 382 2.80 -23.81 6.67
C TYR A 382 2.81 -23.74 8.20
N ASP A 383 2.82 -24.89 8.89
CA ASP A 383 2.83 -24.96 10.34
C ASP A 383 4.25 -25.21 10.85
N LEU A 384 4.82 -24.21 11.53
CA LEU A 384 6.17 -24.31 12.09
C LEU A 384 6.18 -25.36 13.21
N ARG A 385 7.20 -26.23 13.21
CA ARG A 385 7.45 -27.25 14.25
C ARG A 385 7.47 -26.66 15.66
N VAL A 386 8.02 -25.46 15.77
CA VAL A 386 8.16 -24.72 17.03
C VAL A 386 7.64 -23.32 16.82
N LYS A 387 6.61 -22.96 17.57
CA LYS A 387 6.08 -21.60 17.65
C LYS A 387 6.46 -20.96 18.98
N ALA A 388 6.89 -19.71 18.94
CA ALA A 388 7.24 -19.01 20.17
C ALA A 388 5.96 -18.73 20.99
N PRO A 389 5.99 -18.86 22.33
CA PRO A 389 4.87 -18.45 23.18
C PRO A 389 4.46 -16.99 22.94
N CYS A 390 3.19 -16.66 23.14
CA CYS A 390 2.65 -15.32 22.87
C CYS A 390 3.36 -14.16 23.59
N TRP A 391 3.98 -14.41 24.76
CA TRP A 391 4.76 -13.41 25.48
C TRP A 391 6.05 -12.99 24.75
N HIS A 392 6.47 -13.71 23.71
CA HIS A 392 7.56 -13.29 22.83
C HIS A 392 7.19 -12.18 21.86
N ALA A 393 5.90 -11.86 21.71
CA ALA A 393 5.44 -10.88 20.72
C ALA A 393 6.14 -9.51 20.82
N PRO A 394 6.30 -8.89 22.01
CA PRO A 394 6.96 -7.58 22.12
C PRO A 394 8.42 -7.60 21.67
N PHE A 395 9.15 -8.70 21.90
CA PHE A 395 10.55 -8.83 21.46
C PHE A 395 10.64 -8.89 19.93
N GLN A 396 9.75 -9.66 19.30
CA GLN A 396 9.65 -9.71 17.85
C GLN A 396 9.25 -8.34 17.27
N TRP A 397 8.36 -7.58 17.92
CA TRP A 397 7.98 -6.22 17.48
C TRP A 397 9.17 -5.27 17.50
N ILE A 398 9.91 -5.23 18.62
CA ILE A 398 11.09 -4.38 18.77
C ILE A 398 12.13 -4.75 17.71
N LEU A 399 12.39 -6.05 17.51
CA LEU A 399 13.35 -6.53 16.53
C LEU A 399 12.98 -6.15 15.10
N VAL A 400 11.74 -6.42 14.68
CA VAL A 400 11.25 -6.12 13.32
C VAL A 400 11.26 -4.61 13.06
N LEU A 401 10.80 -3.80 14.02
CA LEU A 401 10.81 -2.34 13.89
C LEU A 401 12.24 -1.78 13.84
N ALA A 402 13.15 -2.28 14.67
CA ALA A 402 14.55 -1.90 14.66
C ALA A 402 15.16 -2.21 13.28
N VAL A 403 15.11 -3.46 12.82
CA VAL A 403 15.63 -3.87 11.51
C VAL A 403 15.02 -3.05 10.38
N SER A 404 13.70 -2.81 10.40
CA SER A 404 13.01 -1.99 9.40
C SER A 404 13.56 -0.57 9.35
N PHE A 405 13.81 0.06 10.49
CA PHE A 405 14.41 1.39 10.53
C PHE A 405 15.85 1.41 10.01
N LEU A 406 16.65 0.41 10.38
CA LEU A 406 18.04 0.29 9.91
C LEU A 406 18.09 0.09 8.38
N VAL A 407 17.28 -0.82 7.85
CA VAL A 407 17.19 -1.10 6.41
C VAL A 407 16.66 0.12 5.65
N ALA A 408 15.65 0.80 6.18
CA ALA A 408 15.12 2.02 5.56
C ALA A 408 16.21 3.10 5.43
N ARG A 409 16.98 3.31 6.50
CA ARG A 409 18.00 4.35 6.57
C ARG A 409 19.23 4.06 5.71
N TRP A 410 19.77 2.85 5.80
CA TRP A 410 21.09 2.53 5.24
C TRP A 410 21.06 1.73 3.95
N PHE A 411 19.91 1.19 3.56
CA PHE A 411 19.77 0.45 2.31
C PHE A 411 18.72 1.09 1.39
N GLU A 412 17.47 1.19 1.81
CA GLU A 412 16.36 1.62 0.94
C GLU A 412 16.56 3.06 0.43
N ALA A 413 16.75 4.02 1.35
CA ALA A 413 16.86 5.43 0.97
C ALA A 413 18.09 5.72 0.08
N PRO A 414 19.30 5.20 0.39
CA PRO A 414 20.45 5.32 -0.50
C PRO A 414 20.22 4.71 -1.88
N MET A 415 19.69 3.48 -1.95
CA MET A 415 19.43 2.81 -3.23
C MET A 415 18.38 3.54 -4.06
N ARG A 416 17.30 4.00 -3.44
CA ARG A 416 16.26 4.81 -4.09
C ARG A 416 16.85 6.10 -4.67
N LYS A 417 17.69 6.80 -3.90
CA LYS A 417 18.37 8.02 -4.35
C LYS A 417 19.29 7.73 -5.54
N TRP A 418 20.09 6.67 -5.45
CA TRP A 418 21.00 6.25 -6.53
C TRP A 418 20.25 5.91 -7.82
N LEU A 419 19.21 5.07 -7.75
CA LEU A 419 18.37 4.70 -8.90
C LEU A 419 17.63 5.90 -9.51
N SER A 420 17.21 6.86 -8.68
CA SER A 420 16.54 8.08 -9.15
C SER A 420 17.51 9.03 -9.85
N ALA A 421 18.76 9.10 -9.39
CA ALA A 421 19.81 9.96 -9.96
C ALA A 421 20.41 9.40 -11.26
N ALA A 422 20.41 8.08 -11.45
CA ALA A 422 20.93 7.42 -12.65
C ALA A 422 20.08 7.64 -13.92
N GLY A 423 18.90 8.25 -13.78
CA GLY A 423 18.05 8.57 -14.92
C GLY A 423 18.67 9.64 -15.84
N PRO A 424 18.39 9.60 -17.17
CA PRO A 424 18.69 10.73 -18.02
C PRO A 424 18.10 11.98 -17.37
N LYS A 425 18.97 12.95 -17.07
CA LYS A 425 18.53 14.31 -16.72
C LYS A 425 17.68 14.72 -17.91
N SER A 426 16.35 14.69 -17.77
CA SER A 426 15.48 15.16 -18.84
C SER A 426 16.03 16.54 -19.16
N ALA A 427 16.47 16.72 -20.41
CA ALA A 427 17.08 17.97 -20.85
C ALA A 427 16.12 19.04 -20.38
N THR A 428 16.53 19.74 -19.31
CA THR A 428 15.67 20.59 -18.49
C THR A 428 14.91 21.42 -19.48
N HIS A 429 13.59 21.16 -19.59
CA HIS A 429 12.67 21.76 -20.56
C HIS A 429 13.27 23.09 -20.94
N SER A 430 13.99 23.13 -22.08
CA SER A 430 14.86 24.24 -22.40
C SER A 430 13.97 25.45 -22.26
N ALA A 431 14.33 26.31 -21.30
CA ALA A 431 13.48 27.36 -20.77
C ALA A 431 12.66 27.86 -21.94
N VAL A 432 11.34 27.62 -21.92
CA VAL A 432 10.45 28.22 -22.90
C VAL A 432 10.75 29.69 -22.73
N GLU A 433 11.57 30.21 -23.63
CA GLU A 433 12.03 31.57 -23.63
C GLU A 433 10.72 32.36 -23.56
N PRO A 434 10.49 33.12 -22.48
CA PRO A 434 9.20 33.76 -22.29
C PRO A 434 8.93 34.51 -23.58
N ALA A 435 7.87 34.09 -24.29
CA ALA A 435 7.53 34.65 -25.59
C ALA A 435 7.66 36.18 -25.46
N PRO A 436 8.43 36.83 -26.36
CA PRO A 436 8.74 38.25 -26.23
C PRO A 436 7.44 38.97 -25.94
N ARG A 437 7.37 39.63 -24.77
CA ARG A 437 6.19 40.39 -24.37
C ARG A 437 5.82 41.27 -25.55
N ALA A 438 4.66 41.00 -26.15
CA ALA A 438 4.11 41.88 -27.17
C ALA A 438 4.16 43.29 -26.58
N ALA A 439 4.85 44.19 -27.28
CA ALA A 439 4.95 45.58 -26.88
C ALA A 439 3.54 46.11 -26.61
N PRO A 440 3.34 46.92 -25.54
CA PRO A 440 2.04 47.47 -25.25
C PRO A 440 1.55 48.22 -26.49
N THR A 441 0.49 47.72 -27.11
CA THR A 441 -0.23 48.41 -28.17
C THR A 441 -0.68 49.73 -27.57
N GLN A 442 0.00 50.83 -27.93
CA GLN A 442 -0.45 52.17 -27.60
C GLN A 442 -1.84 52.33 -28.25
N GLN A 443 -2.87 52.30 -27.41
CA GLN A 443 -4.18 52.84 -27.77
C GLN A 443 -3.99 54.34 -27.98
N PHE A 444 -3.80 54.76 -29.22
CA PHE A 444 -4.01 56.13 -29.61
C PHE A 444 -5.50 56.44 -29.44
N GLY A 445 -5.80 57.26 -28.43
CA GLY A 445 -7.09 57.91 -28.29
C GLY A 445 -7.31 58.88 -29.45
N GLY A 446 -8.25 58.55 -30.32
CA GLY A 446 -8.86 59.49 -31.24
C GLY A 446 -10.05 60.16 -30.57
N GLN A 447 -9.89 61.43 -30.21
CA GLN A 447 -10.97 62.40 -30.02
C GLN A 447 -10.99 63.37 -31.22
N ALA A 448 -12.19 63.85 -31.54
CA ALA A 448 -12.60 64.84 -32.56
C ALA A 448 -12.62 64.30 -34.02
N VAL A 449 -13.69 64.50 -34.81
CA VAL A 449 -14.71 65.56 -34.88
C VAL A 449 -16.12 64.99 -35.00
#